data_AF-A0A2G2M3H8-F1
#
_entry.id   AF-A0A2G2M3H8-F1
#
_cell.length_a   1.000
_cell.length_b   1.000
_cell.length_c   1.000
_cell.angle_alpha   90.00
_cell.angle_beta   90.00
_cell.angle_gamma   90.00
#
_symmetry.space_group_name_H-M   'P 1'
#
loop_
_entity.id
_entity.type
_entity.pdbx_description
1 polymer ?
#
loop_
_entity_poly.entity_id
_entity_poly.type
_entity_poly.pdbx_seq_one_letter_code
_entity_poly.pdbx_strand_id
1 'polypeptide(L)'
;MRQYYNIHVIWLIMMALTVSTYIIGELDYYGMTAVLFLLLTAIIKGSFIIRDFMELKGVSFLWRAIMFGWLWLVCLGILISYVITV
;
A
#
# COMPACT_ATOMS: atom_id res chain seq x y z
N MET A 1 -14.97 -9.79 13.67
CA MET A 1 -14.16 -10.77 12.91
C MET A 1 -12.82 -10.91 13.63
N ARG A 2 -12.49 -12.13 14.10
CA ARG A 2 -11.30 -12.42 14.91
C ARG A 2 -10.03 -12.06 14.15
N GLN A 3 -9.25 -11.14 14.70
CA GLN A 3 -7.97 -10.71 14.15
C GLN A 3 -6.87 -11.67 14.64
N TYR A 4 -6.58 -12.72 13.86
CA TYR A 4 -5.60 -13.77 14.18
C TYR A 4 -4.11 -13.33 14.03
N TYR A 5 -3.85 -12.04 13.88
CA TYR A 5 -2.54 -11.52 13.45
C TYR A 5 -1.94 -10.68 14.57
N ASN A 6 -0.73 -11.05 15.01
CA ASN A 6 0.03 -10.30 16.00
C ASN A 6 0.39 -8.92 15.43
N ILE A 7 0.12 -7.84 16.16
CA ILE A 7 0.43 -6.46 15.73
C ILE A 7 1.93 -6.30 15.36
N HIS A 8 2.79 -7.03 16.07
CA HIS A 8 4.24 -7.09 15.80
C HIS A 8 4.57 -7.63 14.41
N VAL A 9 3.78 -8.59 13.89
CA VAL A 9 3.97 -9.14 12.55
C VAL A 9 3.60 -8.09 11.50
N ILE A 10 2.50 -7.36 11.69
CA ILE A 10 2.11 -6.26 10.79
C ILE A 10 3.19 -5.20 10.77
N TRP A 11 3.71 -4.83 11.94
CA TRP A 11 4.80 -3.88 12.06
C TRP A 11 6.08 -4.36 11.34
N LEU A 12 6.49 -5.62 11.55
CA LEU A 12 7.65 -6.20 10.85
C LEU A 12 7.46 -6.22 9.33
N ILE A 13 6.27 -6.55 8.84
CA ILE A 13 5.97 -6.49 7.40
C ILE A 13 6.09 -5.05 6.89
N MET A 14 5.58 -4.05 7.62
CA MET A 14 5.70 -2.65 7.21
C MET A 14 7.15 -2.16 7.17
N MET A 15 7.98 -2.60 8.13
CA MET A 15 9.42 -2.31 8.14
C MET A 15 10.10 -2.96 6.94
N ALA A 16 9.85 -4.25 6.68
CA ALA A 16 10.41 -4.97 5.54
C ALA A 16 10.04 -4.34 4.20
N LEU A 17 8.76 -3.97 4.02
CA LEU A 17 8.30 -3.27 2.82
C LEU A 17 9.02 -1.93 2.64
N THR A 18 9.22 -1.17 3.72
CA THR A 18 9.91 0.13 3.65
C THR A 18 11.39 -0.01 3.28
N VAL A 19 12.09 -0.98 3.87
CA VAL A 19 13.48 -1.29 3.50
C VAL A 19 13.56 -1.72 2.04
N SER A 20 12.63 -2.55 1.57
CA SER A 20 12.62 -3.00 0.17
C SER A 20 12.46 -1.86 -0.82
N THR A 21 11.58 -0.89 -0.53
CA THR A 21 11.40 0.29 -1.39
C THR A 21 12.61 1.23 -1.35
N TYR A 22 13.27 1.32 -0.19
CA TYR A 22 14.50 2.11 -0.05
C TYR A 22 15.63 1.53 -0.90
N ILE A 23 15.84 0.20 -0.84
CA ILE A 23 16.88 -0.48 -1.62
C ILE A 23 16.67 -0.26 -3.13
N ILE A 24 15.43 -0.33 -3.61
CA ILE A 24 15.12 -0.10 -5.03
C ILE A 24 15.50 1.33 -5.45
N GLY A 25 15.25 2.32 -4.59
CA GLY A 25 15.65 3.70 -4.85
C GLY A 25 17.17 3.89 -4.85
N GLU A 26 17.87 3.28 -3.90
CA GLU A 26 19.33 3.39 -3.77
C GLU A 26 20.08 2.67 -4.90
N LEU A 27 19.51 1.58 -5.43
CA LEU A 27 20.09 0.84 -6.56
C LEU A 27 19.81 1.49 -7.92
N ASP A 28 19.19 2.68 -7.96
CA ASP A 28 18.81 3.36 -9.20
C ASP A 28 18.01 2.42 -10.13
N TYR A 29 17.14 1.57 -9.55
CA TYR A 29 16.40 0.58 -10.30
C TYR A 29 15.11 1.20 -10.85
N TYR A 30 15.05 1.37 -12.17
CA TYR A 30 13.97 2.03 -12.88
C TYR A 30 13.21 1.08 -13.82
N GLY A 31 12.02 1.50 -14.24
CA GLY A 31 11.21 0.78 -15.22
C GLY A 31 9.89 0.25 -14.67
N MET A 32 9.15 -0.44 -15.54
CA MET A 32 7.82 -0.97 -15.21
C MET A 32 7.83 -1.92 -14.01
N THR A 33 8.87 -2.73 -13.86
CA THR A 33 9.02 -3.66 -12.73
C THR A 33 9.18 -2.93 -11.40
N ALA A 34 9.97 -1.84 -11.38
CA ALA A 34 10.12 -0.98 -10.20
C ALA A 34 8.79 -0.33 -9.82
N VAL A 35 8.08 0.25 -10.79
CA VAL A 35 6.78 0.89 -10.56
C VAL A 35 5.73 -0.09 -10.04
N LEU A 36 5.61 -1.27 -10.66
CA LEU A 36 4.69 -2.31 -10.20
C LEU A 36 5.00 -2.75 -8.77
N PHE A 37 6.29 -2.93 -8.44
CA PHE A 37 6.70 -3.27 -7.09
C PHE A 37 6.32 -2.16 -6.10
N LEU A 38 6.65 -0.90 -6.40
CA LEU A 38 6.31 0.24 -5.54
C LEU A 38 4.80 0.34 -5.32
N LEU A 39 3.98 0.19 -6.36
CA LEU A 39 2.52 0.21 -6.24
C LEU A 39 1.98 -0.94 -5.40
N LEU A 40 2.52 -2.15 -5.57
CA LEU A 40 2.16 -3.29 -4.72
C LEU A 40 2.48 -3.01 -3.25
N THR A 41 3.67 -2.49 -2.95
CA THR A 41 4.03 -2.14 -1.57
C THR A 41 3.14 -1.04 -1.00
N ALA A 42 2.75 -0.05 -1.81
CA ALA A 42 1.85 1.03 -1.41
C ALA A 42 0.44 0.51 -1.08
N ILE A 43 -0.12 -0.38 -1.92
CA ILE A 43 -1.43 -0.99 -1.68
C ILE A 43 -1.42 -1.82 -0.40
N ILE A 44 -0.39 -2.64 -0.18
CA ILE A 44 -0.26 -3.49 1.01
C ILE A 44 -0.14 -2.63 2.27
N LYS A 45 0.79 -1.66 2.29
CA LYS A 45 1.00 -0.76 3.43
C LYS A 45 -0.25 0.07 3.71
N GLY A 46 -0.84 0.67 2.66
CA GLY A 46 -2.06 1.47 2.76
C GLY A 46 -3.23 0.67 3.32
N SER A 47 -3.39 -0.59 2.89
CA SER A 47 -4.43 -1.48 3.41
C SER A 47 -4.26 -1.78 4.90
N PHE A 48 -3.03 -1.98 5.38
CA PHE A 48 -2.77 -2.13 6.81
C PHE A 48 -3.06 -0.85 7.59
N ILE A 49 -2.67 0.32 7.08
CA ILE A 49 -2.94 1.61 7.72
C ILE A 49 -4.45 1.85 7.84
N ILE A 50 -5.19 1.73 6.74
CA ILE A 50 -6.64 1.97 6.69
C ILE A 50 -7.37 1.04 7.67
N ARG A 51 -6.97 -0.23 7.71
CA ARG A 51 -7.66 -1.23 8.53
C ARG A 51 -7.30 -1.15 10.01
N ASP A 52 -6.02 -0.94 10.33
CA ASP A 52 -5.48 -1.18 11.66
C ASP A 52 -5.02 0.08 12.40
N PHE A 53 -4.73 1.17 11.69
CA PHE A 53 -4.23 2.42 12.30
C PHE A 53 -5.20 3.59 12.21
N MET A 54 -6.06 3.66 11.20
CA MET A 54 -7.04 4.76 11.06
C MET A 54 -8.28 4.60 11.95
N GLU A 55 -8.31 3.59 12.83
CA GLU A 55 -9.42 3.27 13.74
C GLU A 55 -10.82 3.19 13.08
N LEU A 56 -10.86 2.91 11.78
CA LEU A 56 -12.12 2.84 11.02
C LEU A 56 -13.01 1.64 11.42
N LYS A 57 -12.57 0.82 12.39
CA LYS A 57 -13.23 -0.40 12.88
C LYS A 57 -14.61 -0.15 13.51
N GLY A 58 -14.88 1.06 14.01
CA GLY A 58 -16.20 1.45 14.52
C GLY A 58 -17.07 2.25 13.55
N VAL A 59 -16.52 2.62 12.39
CA VAL A 59 -17.15 3.59 11.48
C VAL A 59 -17.96 2.87 10.39
N SER A 60 -18.97 3.54 9.84
CA SER A 60 -19.85 2.99 8.80
C SER A 60 -19.05 2.50 7.59
N PHE A 61 -19.57 1.47 6.92
CA PHE A 61 -18.89 0.81 5.79
C PHE A 61 -18.53 1.80 4.67
N LEU A 62 -19.34 2.83 4.47
CA LEU A 62 -19.14 3.86 3.45
C LEU A 62 -17.80 4.58 3.61
N TRP A 63 -17.40 4.91 4.84
CA TRP A 63 -16.10 5.56 5.11
C TRP A 63 -14.91 4.65 4.82
N ARG A 64 -15.02 3.36 5.14
CA ARG A 64 -13.99 2.38 4.76
C ARG A 64 -13.88 2.26 3.24
N ALA A 65 -15.02 2.16 2.56
CA ALA A 65 -15.07 2.05 1.11
C ALA A 65 -14.46 3.28 0.42
N ILE A 66 -14.69 4.49 0.93
CA ILE A 66 -14.05 5.71 0.40
C ILE A 66 -12.53 5.63 0.55
N MET A 67 -12.00 5.25 1.72
CA MET A 67 -10.55 5.18 1.94
C MET A 67 -9.87 4.12 1.06
N PHE A 68 -10.45 2.93 0.96
CA PHE A 68 -9.94 1.90 0.04
C PHE A 68 -10.10 2.30 -1.42
N GLY A 69 -11.23 2.90 -1.78
CA GLY A 69 -11.50 3.39 -3.13
C GLY A 69 -10.50 4.47 -3.55
N TRP A 70 -10.18 5.40 -2.67
CA TRP A 70 -9.15 6.41 -2.89
C TRP A 70 -7.76 5.79 -3.12
N LEU A 71 -7.35 4.84 -2.27
CA LEU A 71 -6.08 4.15 -2.41
C LEU A 71 -5.96 3.45 -3.77
N TRP A 72 -7.00 2.71 -4.17
CA TRP A 72 -7.06 2.03 -5.46
C TRP A 72 -7.05 3.02 -6.63
N LEU A 73 -7.83 4.10 -6.54
CA LEU A 73 -7.91 5.11 -7.59
C LEU A 73 -6.54 5.75 -7.83
N VAL A 74 -5.82 6.14 -6.77
CA VAL A 74 -4.49 6.73 -6.89
C VAL A 74 -3.49 5.73 -7.48
N CYS A 75 -3.47 4.48 -7.00
CA CYS A 75 -2.52 3.47 -7.50
C CYS A 75 -2.78 3.12 -8.97
N LEU A 76 -4.05 2.97 -9.37
CA LEU A 76 -4.41 2.73 -10.77
C LEU A 76 -4.12 3.94 -11.65
N GLY A 77 -4.38 5.16 -11.15
CA GLY A 77 -4.05 6.40 -11.86
C GLY A 77 -2.55 6.51 -12.16
N ILE A 78 -1.71 6.21 -11.16
CA ILE A 78 -0.25 6.18 -11.34
C ILE A 78 0.16 5.11 -12.36
N LEU A 79 -0.39 3.90 -12.25
CA LEU A 79 -0.08 2.81 -13.19
C LEU A 79 -0.44 3.17 -14.63
N ILE A 80 -1.65 3.68 -14.86
CA ILE A 80 -2.14 4.08 -16.17
C ILE A 80 -1.28 5.23 -16.72
N SER A 81 -0.99 6.23 -15.90
CA SER A 81 -0.13 7.35 -16.28
C SER A 81 1.24 6.86 -16.72
N TYR A 82 1.84 5.92 -15.97
CA TYR A 82 3.15 5.39 -16.30
C TYR A 82 3.14 4.59 -17.61
N VAL A 83 2.14 3.72 -17.81
CA VAL A 83 1.99 2.92 -19.03
C VAL A 83 1.75 3.78 -20.28
N ILE A 84 1.05 4.91 -20.15
CA ILE A 84 0.82 5.82 -21.29
C ILE A 84 2.06 6.67 -21.60
N THR A 85 2.88 6.99 -20.59
CA THR A 85 4.03 7.90 -20.75
C THR A 85 5.28 7.20 -21.26
N VAL A 86 5.47 5.92 -20.93
CA VAL A 86 6.60 5.08 -21.35
C VAL A 86 6.38 4.53 -22.75
#